data_AF-A0A520CN14-F1
#
_entry.id   AF-A0A520CN14-F1
#
_cell.length_a   1.000
_cell.length_b   1.000
_cell.length_c   1.000
_cell.angle_alpha   90.00
_cell.angle_beta   90.00
_cell.angle_gamma   90.00
#
_symmetry.space_group_name_H-M   'P 1'
#
loop_
_entity.id
_entity.type
_entity.pdbx_description
1 polymer ?
#
loop_
_entity_poly.entity_id
_entity_poly.type
_entity_poly.pdbx_seq_one_letter_code
_entity_poly.pdbx_strand_id
1 'polypeptide(L)'
;MIIIIDYGMGNLKSIYRKVEKENKEVMISRNPNDILLADKIILPGVGHFGNAMSNIKSNDFWDPINEHVLIKKKPVLGICLGMQLMAKNSEEGNVSGFGWFDADVVRFDVADKFAFKVPHTGWNSAVKQKESSLFYGINEAASFYFVHSYHIKCNDEKDVLATTNYS
;
A
#
# COMPACT_ATOMS: atom_id res chain seq x y z
N MET A 1 13.51 -5.14 -14.19
CA MET A 1 13.90 -4.83 -12.80
C MET A 1 12.76 -4.24 -11.94
N ILE A 2 12.55 -4.80 -10.74
CA ILE A 2 11.62 -4.33 -9.69
C ILE A 2 12.42 -3.65 -8.56
N ILE A 3 12.02 -2.43 -8.17
CA ILE A 3 12.59 -1.75 -6.99
C ILE A 3 11.63 -1.83 -5.81
N ILE A 4 12.12 -2.30 -4.67
CA ILE A 4 11.45 -2.15 -3.37
C ILE A 4 12.02 -0.88 -2.73
N ILE A 5 11.17 0.12 -2.52
CA ILE A 5 11.59 1.43 -2.01
C ILE A 5 11.87 1.33 -0.51
N ASP A 6 13.10 1.62 -0.12
CA ASP A 6 13.51 1.80 1.28
C ASP A 6 13.59 3.29 1.60
N TYR A 7 12.47 3.86 2.02
CA TYR A 7 12.42 5.21 2.60
C TYR A 7 12.53 5.15 4.15
N GLY A 8 13.10 4.07 4.69
CA GLY A 8 13.26 3.86 6.13
C GLY A 8 12.07 3.23 6.84
N MET A 9 11.05 2.75 6.12
CA MET A 9 9.89 2.08 6.71
C MET A 9 9.48 0.83 5.92
N GLY A 10 8.98 -0.19 6.63
CA GLY A 10 8.42 -1.41 6.03
C GLY A 10 9.19 -2.70 6.34
N ASN A 11 8.56 -3.84 6.05
CA ASN A 11 9.19 -5.17 6.19
C ASN A 11 9.91 -5.57 4.89
N LEU A 12 10.97 -4.84 4.56
CA LEU A 12 11.67 -4.92 3.27
C LEU A 12 12.21 -6.32 2.98
N LYS A 13 12.83 -6.97 3.98
CA LYS A 13 13.45 -8.30 3.81
C LYS A 13 12.43 -9.37 3.46
N SER A 14 11.26 -9.38 4.13
CA SER A 14 10.21 -10.36 3.83
C SER A 14 9.69 -10.22 2.40
N ILE A 15 9.41 -8.97 2.00
CA ILE A 15 8.93 -8.65 0.65
C ILE A 15 9.98 -9.05 -0.39
N TYR A 16 11.23 -8.63 -0.20
CA TYR A 16 12.35 -8.99 -1.07
C TYR A 16 12.45 -10.51 -1.25
N ARG A 17 12.45 -11.28 -0.16
CA ARG A 17 12.55 -12.74 -0.24
C ARG A 17 11.39 -13.39 -0.97
N LYS A 18 10.19 -12.82 -0.90
CA LYS A 18 9.03 -13.36 -1.63
C LYS A 18 9.10 -13.02 -3.11
N VAL A 19 9.50 -11.79 -3.46
CA VAL A 19 9.63 -11.36 -4.86
C VAL A 19 10.82 -12.04 -5.54
N GLU A 20 11.97 -12.15 -4.88
CA GLU A 20 13.21 -12.75 -5.39
C GLU A 20 13.00 -14.21 -5.85
N LYS A 21 12.12 -14.95 -5.16
CA LYS A 21 11.77 -16.33 -5.52
C LYS A 21 11.08 -16.45 -6.88
N GLU A 22 10.27 -15.46 -7.24
CA GLU A 22 9.50 -15.45 -8.49
C GLU A 22 10.19 -14.64 -9.59
N ASN A 23 10.97 -13.63 -9.22
CA ASN A 23 11.71 -12.76 -10.13
C ASN A 23 13.07 -12.40 -9.55
N LYS A 24 14.15 -12.84 -10.23
CA LYS A 24 15.53 -12.59 -9.82
C LYS A 24 15.96 -11.13 -9.99
N GLU A 25 15.24 -10.33 -10.79
CA GLU A 25 15.53 -8.90 -11.00
C GLU A 25 14.78 -8.03 -10.00
N VAL A 26 15.04 -8.21 -8.71
CA VAL A 26 14.51 -7.37 -7.64
C VAL A 26 15.66 -6.81 -6.79
N MET A 27 15.55 -5.55 -6.38
CA MET A 27 16.48 -4.97 -5.41
C MET A 27 15.74 -4.05 -4.43
N ILE A 28 16.28 -3.95 -3.22
CA ILE A 28 15.90 -2.92 -2.26
C ILE A 28 16.78 -1.71 -2.55
N SER A 29 16.19 -0.53 -2.70
CA SER A 29 16.95 0.69 -2.94
C SER A 29 16.55 1.83 -2.02
N ARG A 30 17.60 2.53 -1.54
CA ARG A 30 17.55 3.81 -0.83
C ARG A 30 17.89 5.01 -1.73
N ASN A 31 18.18 4.77 -3.01
CA ASN A 31 18.57 5.81 -3.95
C ASN A 31 17.35 6.20 -4.80
N PRO A 32 16.86 7.46 -4.72
CA PRO A 32 15.70 7.89 -5.51
C PRO A 32 15.90 7.76 -7.02
N ASN A 33 17.15 7.82 -7.52
CA ASN A 33 17.43 7.65 -8.95
C ASN A 33 17.11 6.24 -9.46
N ASP A 34 17.19 5.21 -8.62
CA ASP A 34 16.90 3.84 -9.03
C ASP A 34 15.41 3.67 -9.38
N ILE A 35 14.52 4.47 -8.76
CA ILE A 35 13.08 4.49 -9.05
C ILE A 35 12.80 4.95 -10.47
N LEU A 36 13.58 5.90 -10.99
CA LEU A 36 13.42 6.44 -12.33
C LEU A 36 13.76 5.41 -13.42
N LEU A 37 14.65 4.47 -13.10
CA LEU A 37 15.10 3.40 -13.98
C LEU A 37 14.28 2.10 -13.82
N ALA A 38 13.56 1.94 -12.71
CA ALA A 38 12.74 0.78 -12.40
C ALA A 38 11.67 0.52 -13.47
N ASP A 39 11.35 -0.75 -13.74
CA ASP A 39 10.18 -1.12 -14.57
C ASP A 39 8.90 -1.15 -13.75
N LYS A 40 9.02 -1.51 -12.48
CA LYS A 40 7.94 -1.54 -11.49
C LYS A 40 8.52 -1.18 -10.13
N ILE A 41 7.70 -0.57 -9.28
CA ILE A 41 8.07 -0.29 -7.89
C ILE A 41 7.11 -0.95 -6.90
N ILE A 42 7.67 -1.33 -5.75
CA ILE A 42 6.92 -1.72 -4.57
C ILE A 42 7.14 -0.63 -3.53
N LEU A 43 6.03 -0.04 -3.05
CA LEU A 43 5.99 0.92 -1.97
C LEU A 43 5.49 0.21 -0.71
N PRO A 44 6.38 -0.35 0.14
CA PRO A 44 5.98 -0.97 1.39
C PRO A 44 5.73 0.09 2.47
N GLY A 45 5.08 -0.26 3.56
CA GLY A 45 5.08 0.62 4.73
C GLY A 45 4.48 -0.05 5.97
N VAL A 46 4.96 0.38 7.14
CA VAL A 46 4.40 0.05 8.46
C VAL A 46 4.48 1.29 9.35
N GLY A 47 3.67 1.35 10.40
CA GLY A 47 3.69 2.46 11.36
C GLY A 47 2.77 3.61 10.95
N HIS A 48 3.15 4.83 11.33
CA HIS A 48 2.29 6.02 11.26
C HIS A 48 2.39 6.75 9.92
N PHE A 49 1.25 7.09 9.31
CA PHE A 49 1.14 7.76 8.02
C PHE A 49 1.95 9.06 7.93
N GLY A 50 1.83 9.95 8.92
CA GLY A 50 2.60 11.20 8.95
C GLY A 50 4.12 11.00 8.95
N ASN A 51 4.61 9.94 9.61
CA ASN A 51 6.04 9.64 9.65
C ASN A 51 6.52 9.13 8.29
N ALA A 52 5.71 8.31 7.62
CA ALA A 52 6.02 7.84 6.28
C ALA A 52 6.07 8.99 5.27
N MET A 53 5.09 9.90 5.29
CA MET A 53 5.10 11.07 4.42
C MET A 53 6.30 11.99 4.70
N SER A 54 6.68 12.14 5.96
CA SER A 54 7.87 12.91 6.35
C SER A 54 9.14 12.27 5.81
N ASN A 55 9.30 10.95 5.96
CA ASN A 55 10.46 10.23 5.44
C ASN A 55 10.55 10.25 3.91
N ILE A 56 9.43 10.10 3.20
CA ILE A 56 9.41 10.17 1.73
C ILE A 56 9.91 11.53 1.25
N LYS A 57 9.45 12.62 1.88
CA LYS A 57 9.83 13.97 1.51
C LYS A 57 11.27 14.31 1.91
N SER A 58 11.70 13.91 3.11
CA SER A 58 13.04 14.23 3.62
C SER A 58 14.17 13.44 2.96
N ASN A 59 13.86 12.34 2.27
CA ASN A 59 14.82 11.52 1.53
C ASN A 59 14.62 11.64 0.01
N ASP A 60 14.00 12.72 -0.48
CA ASP A 60 13.85 13.05 -1.90
C ASP A 60 13.15 11.98 -2.76
N PHE A 61 12.30 11.16 -2.16
CA PHE A 61 11.54 10.13 -2.87
C PHE A 61 10.26 10.65 -3.53
N TRP A 62 9.74 11.79 -3.08
CA TRP A 62 8.45 12.32 -3.52
C TRP A 62 8.38 12.52 -5.04
N ASP A 63 9.36 13.23 -5.63
CA ASP A 63 9.35 13.54 -7.06
C ASP A 63 9.61 12.28 -7.92
N PRO A 64 10.62 11.43 -7.62
CA PRO A 64 10.88 10.23 -8.43
C PRO A 64 9.72 9.22 -8.43
N ILE A 65 9.03 9.07 -7.30
CA ILE A 65 7.84 8.20 -7.22
C ILE A 65 6.71 8.78 -8.07
N ASN A 66 6.41 10.08 -7.93
CA ASN A 66 5.37 10.72 -8.74
C ASN A 66 5.70 10.69 -10.24
N GLU A 67 6.96 10.90 -10.62
CA GLU A 67 7.39 10.79 -12.00
C GLU A 67 7.18 9.35 -12.53
N HIS A 68 7.59 8.34 -11.76
CA HIS A 68 7.41 6.93 -12.12
C HIS A 68 5.92 6.58 -12.38
N VAL A 69 5.03 7.05 -11.49
CA VAL A 69 3.61 6.69 -11.52
C VAL A 69 2.81 7.57 -12.47
N LEU A 70 2.89 8.89 -12.33
CA LEU A 70 2.01 9.83 -13.03
C LEU A 70 2.50 10.19 -14.42
N ILE A 71 3.82 10.24 -14.64
CA ILE A 71 4.42 10.63 -15.93
C ILE A 71 4.77 9.41 -16.75
N LYS A 72 5.61 8.51 -16.20
CA LYS A 72 6.06 7.29 -16.90
C LYS A 72 4.98 6.20 -16.96
N LYS A 73 3.89 6.33 -16.20
CA LYS A 73 2.77 5.38 -16.13
C LYS A 73 3.23 3.94 -15.85
N LYS A 74 4.29 3.78 -15.05
CA LYS A 74 4.83 2.48 -14.70
C LYS A 74 4.13 1.91 -13.45
N PRO A 75 3.99 0.56 -13.35
CA PRO A 75 3.24 -0.05 -12.25
C PRO A 75 3.85 0.17 -10.87
N VAL A 76 3.00 0.48 -9.90
CA VAL A 76 3.31 0.56 -8.47
C VAL A 76 2.44 -0.41 -7.68
N LEU A 77 3.02 -1.08 -6.69
CA LEU A 77 2.29 -1.88 -5.70
C LEU A 77 2.53 -1.32 -4.30
N GLY A 78 1.50 -0.78 -3.66
CA GLY A 78 1.54 -0.38 -2.26
C GLY A 78 1.16 -1.52 -1.34
N ILE A 79 1.89 -1.68 -0.24
CA ILE A 79 1.60 -2.73 0.75
C ILE A 79 1.31 -2.10 2.11
N CYS A 80 0.14 -2.41 2.67
CA CYS A 80 -0.35 -1.89 3.94
C CYS A 80 -0.32 -0.35 3.97
N LEU A 81 0.56 0.26 4.78
CA LEU A 81 0.70 1.72 4.79
C LEU A 81 1.08 2.27 3.42
N GLY A 82 1.90 1.57 2.63
CA GLY A 82 2.24 2.03 1.28
C GLY A 82 1.05 2.14 0.32
N MET A 83 -0.01 1.34 0.53
CA MET A 83 -1.28 1.51 -0.18
C MET A 83 -2.03 2.75 0.33
N GLN A 84 -2.07 2.94 1.64
CA GLN A 84 -2.72 4.11 2.26
C GLN A 84 -2.10 5.42 1.78
N LEU A 85 -0.77 5.50 1.64
CA LEU A 85 -0.08 6.71 1.16
C LEU A 85 -0.51 7.15 -0.24
N MET A 86 -1.11 6.26 -1.05
CA MET A 86 -1.64 6.62 -2.37
C MET A 86 -2.94 7.44 -2.31
N ALA A 87 -3.61 7.44 -1.15
CA ALA A 87 -4.82 8.22 -0.90
C ALA A 87 -4.49 9.72 -0.80
N LYS A 88 -5.56 10.54 -0.80
CA LYS A 88 -5.46 12.00 -0.73
C LYS A 88 -5.12 12.47 0.68
N ASN A 89 -5.84 12.01 1.69
CA ASN A 89 -5.61 12.39 3.08
C ASN A 89 -5.67 11.19 4.02
N SER A 90 -5.15 11.39 5.24
CA SER A 90 -5.26 10.43 6.33
C SER A 90 -5.63 11.13 7.64
N GLU A 91 -6.61 10.56 8.35
CA GLU A 91 -6.91 10.92 9.74
C GLU A 91 -5.71 10.59 10.66
N GLU A 92 -4.87 9.64 10.27
CA GLU A 92 -3.63 9.33 10.99
C GLU A 92 -2.59 10.43 10.76
N GLY A 93 -2.60 11.42 11.66
CA GLY A 93 -1.70 12.57 11.62
C GLY A 93 -2.23 13.77 10.84
N ASN A 94 -3.43 13.69 10.25
CA ASN A 94 -4.08 14.78 9.51
C ASN A 94 -3.19 15.37 8.41
N VAL A 95 -2.58 14.50 7.60
CA VAL A 95 -1.68 14.89 6.51
C VAL A 95 -2.15 14.33 5.18
N SER A 96 -1.71 14.97 4.08
CA SER A 96 -1.96 14.49 2.73
C SER A 96 -0.95 13.43 2.28
N GLY A 97 -1.44 12.45 1.53
CA GLY A 97 -0.64 11.45 0.83
C GLY A 97 -0.23 11.91 -0.57
N PHE A 98 0.04 10.95 -1.45
CA PHE A 98 0.31 11.20 -2.86
C PHE A 98 -0.93 11.66 -3.64
N GLY A 99 -2.14 11.28 -3.20
CA GLY A 99 -3.39 11.69 -3.84
C GLY A 99 -3.59 11.12 -5.25
N TRP A 100 -3.09 9.91 -5.52
CA TRP A 100 -3.34 9.21 -6.78
C TRP A 100 -4.76 8.67 -6.87
N PHE A 101 -5.37 8.38 -5.72
CA PHE A 101 -6.77 8.01 -5.59
C PHE A 101 -7.54 9.09 -4.85
N ASP A 102 -8.76 9.38 -5.31
CA ASP A 102 -9.69 10.23 -4.56
C ASP A 102 -10.31 9.41 -3.42
N ALA A 103 -9.51 9.31 -2.36
CA ALA A 103 -9.80 8.48 -1.21
C ALA A 103 -9.21 9.12 0.05
N ASP A 104 -9.82 8.81 1.19
CA ASP A 104 -9.30 9.17 2.51
C ASP A 104 -8.95 7.91 3.30
N VAL A 105 -7.95 7.99 4.17
CA VAL A 105 -7.56 6.95 5.10
C VAL A 105 -8.18 7.27 6.45
N VAL A 106 -9.19 6.49 6.83
CA VAL A 106 -10.03 6.74 8.00
C VAL A 106 -9.84 5.65 9.04
N ARG A 107 -10.00 5.99 10.31
CA ARG A 107 -9.94 5.02 11.41
C ARG A 107 -11.16 4.13 11.37
N PHE A 108 -11.01 2.85 11.71
CA PHE A 108 -12.17 1.99 11.95
C PHE A 108 -13.06 2.56 13.05
N ASP A 109 -14.33 2.75 12.71
CA ASP A 109 -15.41 3.04 13.65
C ASP A 109 -16.32 1.81 13.76
N VAL A 110 -16.04 0.98 14.77
CA VAL A 110 -16.80 -0.26 15.02
C VAL A 110 -17.86 -0.02 16.08
N ALA A 111 -19.11 -0.38 15.77
CA ALA A 111 -20.25 -0.15 16.66
C ALA A 111 -20.14 -1.00 17.94
N ASP A 112 -19.81 -2.29 17.79
CA ASP A 112 -19.58 -3.20 18.91
C ASP A 112 -18.09 -3.37 19.18
N LYS A 113 -17.56 -2.56 20.11
CA LYS A 113 -16.16 -2.61 20.54
C LYS A 113 -15.81 -3.85 21.36
N PHE A 114 -16.80 -4.61 21.84
CA PHE A 114 -16.57 -5.89 22.51
C PHE A 114 -16.38 -7.01 21.48
N ALA A 115 -17.19 -7.01 20.41
CA ALA A 115 -17.08 -7.97 19.32
C ALA A 115 -15.89 -7.69 18.40
N PHE A 116 -15.62 -6.41 18.09
CA PHE A 116 -14.59 -6.00 17.13
C PHE A 116 -13.54 -5.11 17.80
N LYS A 117 -12.29 -5.58 17.79
CA LYS A 117 -11.14 -4.88 18.37
C LYS A 117 -10.37 -4.15 17.28
N VAL A 118 -10.10 -2.86 17.50
CA VAL A 118 -9.19 -2.10 16.63
C VAL A 118 -7.76 -2.16 17.22
N PRO A 119 -6.73 -2.58 16.46
CA PRO A 119 -6.70 -2.83 15.01
C PRO A 119 -7.38 -4.12 14.54
N HIS A 120 -7.96 -4.08 13.33
CA HIS A 120 -8.34 -5.29 12.58
C HIS A 120 -7.10 -6.17 12.42
N THR A 121 -7.07 -7.28 13.16
CA THR A 121 -5.93 -8.19 13.27
C THR A 121 -6.39 -9.62 13.05
N GLY A 122 -5.86 -10.27 12.02
CA GLY A 122 -6.15 -11.68 11.75
C GLY A 122 -6.35 -11.99 10.27
N TRP A 123 -6.77 -13.22 10.02
CA TRP A 123 -7.09 -13.70 8.68
C TRP A 123 -8.51 -13.30 8.33
N ASN A 124 -8.69 -12.66 7.18
CA ASN A 124 -10.00 -12.27 6.66
C ASN A 124 -10.04 -12.49 5.13
N SER A 125 -11.24 -12.50 4.57
CA SER A 125 -11.46 -12.63 3.12
C SER A 125 -11.29 -11.29 2.40
N ALA A 126 -10.95 -11.35 1.11
CA ALA A 126 -11.01 -10.20 0.21
C ALA A 126 -11.94 -10.56 -0.97
N VAL A 127 -13.09 -9.90 -1.02
CA VAL A 127 -14.13 -10.14 -2.02
C VAL A 127 -13.85 -9.26 -3.25
N LYS A 128 -13.51 -9.90 -4.37
CA LYS A 128 -13.28 -9.22 -5.67
C LYS A 128 -14.53 -8.44 -6.08
N GLN A 129 -14.34 -7.19 -6.50
CA GLN A 129 -15.39 -6.34 -7.06
C GLN A 129 -15.33 -6.27 -8.60
N LYS A 130 -14.17 -6.59 -9.18
CA LYS A 130 -13.93 -6.63 -10.62
C LYS A 130 -12.77 -7.57 -10.97
N GLU A 131 -12.71 -7.99 -12.23
CA GLU A 131 -11.65 -8.87 -12.73
C GLU A 131 -10.28 -8.18 -12.72
N SER A 132 -9.24 -8.93 -12.35
CA SER A 132 -7.86 -8.45 -12.34
C SER A 132 -6.86 -9.58 -12.34
N SER A 133 -5.76 -9.39 -13.05
CA SER A 133 -4.61 -10.31 -13.04
C SER A 133 -3.97 -10.44 -11.66
N LEU A 134 -4.20 -9.50 -10.73
CA LEU A 134 -3.73 -9.60 -9.34
C LEU A 134 -4.33 -10.78 -8.58
N PHE A 135 -5.49 -11.29 -9.00
CA PHE A 135 -6.15 -12.45 -8.41
C PHE A 135 -5.92 -13.74 -9.20
N TYR A 136 -5.08 -13.72 -10.23
CA TYR A 136 -4.80 -14.91 -11.04
C TYR A 136 -4.19 -16.02 -10.16
N GLY A 137 -4.83 -17.20 -10.17
CA GLY A 137 -4.41 -18.36 -9.39
C GLY A 137 -4.73 -18.27 -7.88
N ILE A 138 -5.43 -17.22 -7.43
CA ILE A 138 -5.88 -17.09 -6.05
C ILE A 138 -7.30 -17.67 -5.92
N ASN A 139 -7.48 -18.61 -4.99
CA ASN A 139 -8.78 -19.19 -4.69
C ASN A 139 -9.72 -18.13 -4.10
N GLU A 140 -11.01 -18.16 -4.44
CA GLU A 140 -11.99 -17.20 -3.92
C GLU A 140 -12.22 -17.32 -2.40
N ALA A 141 -11.97 -18.49 -1.82
CA ALA A 141 -11.96 -18.73 -0.38
C ALA A 141 -10.61 -18.42 0.29
N ALA A 142 -9.64 -17.85 -0.44
CA ALA A 142 -8.36 -17.48 0.13
C ALA A 142 -8.54 -16.42 1.23
N SER A 143 -7.80 -16.62 2.32
CA SER A 143 -7.72 -15.65 3.40
C SER A 143 -6.42 -14.85 3.30
N PHE A 144 -6.49 -13.57 3.64
CA PHE A 144 -5.35 -12.66 3.72
C PHE A 144 -5.18 -12.20 5.16
N TYR A 145 -3.94 -11.93 5.55
CA TYR A 145 -3.64 -11.45 6.90
C TYR A 145 -3.69 -9.92 6.96
N PHE A 146 -4.53 -9.39 7.84
CA PHE A 146 -4.72 -7.97 8.08
C PHE A 146 -4.19 -7.59 9.47
N VAL A 147 -3.59 -6.39 9.56
CA VAL A 147 -3.13 -5.74 10.81
C VAL A 147 -3.13 -4.23 10.60
N HIS A 148 -4.25 -3.56 10.84
CA HIS A 148 -4.39 -2.12 10.63
C HIS A 148 -5.52 -1.50 11.47
N SER A 149 -5.31 -0.26 11.95
CA SER A 149 -6.35 0.53 12.63
C SER A 149 -7.09 1.49 11.70
N TYR A 150 -6.50 1.76 10.53
CA TYR A 150 -7.04 2.67 9.52
C TYR A 150 -7.25 1.90 8.22
N HIS A 151 -8.21 2.31 7.41
CA HIS A 151 -8.48 1.73 6.11
C HIS A 151 -8.70 2.82 5.07
N ILE A 152 -8.45 2.50 3.81
CA ILE A 152 -8.77 3.41 2.71
C ILE A 152 -10.30 3.40 2.50
N LYS A 153 -10.86 4.56 2.24
CA LYS A 153 -12.24 4.78 1.84
C LYS A 153 -12.22 5.55 0.53
N CYS A 154 -12.45 4.85 -0.58
CA CYS A 154 -12.51 5.46 -1.90
C CYS A 154 -13.86 6.15 -2.11
N ASN A 155 -13.84 7.31 -2.76
CA ASN A 155 -15.07 8.01 -3.16
C ASN A 155 -15.66 7.44 -4.47
N ASP A 156 -14.82 6.85 -5.33
CA ASP A 156 -15.25 6.14 -6.55
C ASP A 156 -15.05 4.62 -6.38
N GLU A 157 -16.14 3.86 -6.55
CA GLU A 157 -16.10 2.39 -6.52
C GLU A 157 -15.23 1.81 -7.64
N LYS A 158 -15.02 2.55 -8.74
CA LYS A 158 -14.14 2.13 -9.83
C LYS A 158 -12.69 2.00 -9.39
N ASP A 159 -12.28 2.66 -8.32
CA ASP A 159 -10.92 2.51 -7.77
C ASP A 159 -10.78 1.26 -6.89
N VAL A 160 -11.89 0.66 -6.47
CA VAL A 160 -11.91 -0.50 -5.58
C VAL A 160 -11.81 -1.78 -6.40
N LEU A 161 -10.76 -2.57 -6.14
CA LEU A 161 -10.59 -3.89 -6.76
C LEU A 161 -11.20 -5.01 -5.91
N ALA A 162 -11.05 -4.93 -4.58
CA ALA A 162 -11.59 -5.89 -3.64
C ALA A 162 -11.96 -5.21 -2.33
N THR A 163 -12.94 -5.77 -1.63
CA THR A 163 -13.41 -5.28 -0.33
C THR A 163 -13.22 -6.36 0.74
N THR A 164 -13.14 -5.94 2.00
CA THR A 164 -13.18 -6.84 3.16
C THR A 164 -14.15 -6.23 4.16
N ASN A 165 -14.84 -7.07 4.93
CA ASN A 165 -15.78 -6.61 5.93
C ASN A 165 -15.21 -6.79 7.34
N TYR A 166 -15.30 -5.73 8.14
CA TYR A 166 -14.85 -5.67 9.52
C TYR A 166 -15.68 -4.64 10.28
N SER A 167 -16.79 -5.07 10.89
CA SER A 167 -17.83 -4.20 11.44
C SER A 167 -18.58 -4.86 12.58
#